data_AF-A0A1Z9YCL0-F1
#
_entry.id   AF-A0A1Z9YCL0-F1
#
_cell.length_a   1.000
_cell.length_b   1.000
_cell.length_c   1.000
_cell.angle_alpha   90.00
_cell.angle_beta   90.00
_cell.angle_gamma   90.00
#
_symmetry.space_group_name_H-M   'P 1'
#
loop_
_entity.id
_entity.type
_entity.pdbx_description
1 polymer ?
#
loop_
_entity_poly.entity_id
_entity_poly.type
_entity_poly.pdbx_seq_one_letter_code
_entity_poly.pdbx_strand_id
1 'polypeptide(L)'
;MEGCMSDFILTLSETSLQMLWFATQIILGLLLADFVTGFFHWLEDRYGGPSWPVIGPIIRSTIRHHKKPRRMVTRTFFQRNGLTYFLAACFAVSFLIVGWVNPLTITAVLFGAMANEFHNWSHKKPSENGPLITWLQKTPFVISPFEHAKHHRGKKNTHYCAVTGWMNEPLERVRFWRKMEAIIRAFARLRPRRDPTVRRRPITA
;
A
#
# COMPACT_ATOMS: atom_id res chain seq x y z
N MET A 1 -29.84 1.44 45.02
CA MET A 1 -28.86 0.49 44.45
C MET A 1 -29.10 0.24 42.96
N GLU A 2 -30.36 0.09 42.50
CA GLU A 2 -30.69 -0.15 41.09
C GLU A 2 -30.21 0.96 40.13
N GLY A 3 -30.36 2.25 40.49
CA GLY A 3 -29.86 3.36 39.65
C GLY A 3 -28.34 3.37 39.48
N CYS A 4 -27.58 3.14 40.56
CA CYS A 4 -26.10 3.06 40.51
C CYS A 4 -25.62 1.87 39.65
N MET A 5 -26.31 0.73 39.71
CA MET A 5 -26.00 -0.42 38.88
C MET A 5 -26.33 -0.18 37.40
N SER A 6 -27.44 0.49 37.10
CA SER A 6 -27.80 0.89 35.74
C SER A 6 -26.79 1.88 35.14
N ASP A 7 -26.43 2.93 35.88
CA ASP A 7 -25.46 3.94 35.44
C ASP A 7 -24.06 3.32 35.21
N PHE A 8 -23.67 2.38 36.07
CA PHE A 8 -22.44 1.63 35.92
C PHE A 8 -22.44 0.76 34.65
N ILE A 9 -23.53 0.02 34.39
CA ILE A 9 -23.68 -0.81 33.18
C ILE A 9 -23.67 0.05 31.91
N LEU A 10 -24.38 1.19 31.92
CA LEU A 10 -24.38 2.13 30.80
C LEU A 10 -22.98 2.65 30.51
N THR A 11 -22.24 3.07 31.55
CA THR A 11 -20.86 3.56 31.41
C THR A 11 -19.91 2.50 30.85
N LEU A 12 -20.03 1.25 31.30
CA LEU A 12 -19.25 0.14 30.75
C LEU A 12 -19.60 -0.12 29.27
N SER A 13 -20.88 -0.04 28.91
CA SER A 13 -21.33 -0.25 27.53
C SER A 13 -20.81 0.83 26.58
N GLU A 14 -20.88 2.10 26.98
CA GLU A 14 -20.36 3.24 26.22
C GLU A 14 -18.84 3.14 26.03
N THR A 15 -18.12 2.82 27.10
CA THR A 15 -16.67 2.60 27.05
C THR A 15 -16.31 1.48 26.07
N SER A 16 -17.05 0.36 26.11
CA SER A 16 -16.84 -0.77 25.21
C SER A 16 -17.09 -0.39 23.74
N LEU A 17 -18.17 0.36 23.46
CA LEU A 17 -18.47 0.85 22.12
C LEU A 17 -17.40 1.82 21.61
N GLN A 18 -16.89 2.71 22.46
CA GLN A 18 -15.80 3.62 22.11
C GLN A 18 -14.50 2.87 21.78
N MET A 19 -14.15 1.84 22.56
CA MET A 19 -12.99 0.98 22.27
C MET A 19 -13.14 0.24 20.94
N LEU A 20 -14.32 -0.34 20.68
CA LEU A 20 -14.62 -1.01 19.41
C LEU A 20 -14.56 -0.05 18.22
N TRP A 21 -15.09 1.16 18.39
CA TRP A 21 -15.05 2.21 17.37
C TRP A 21 -13.61 2.66 17.08
N PHE A 22 -12.82 2.87 18.13
CA PHE A 22 -11.40 3.22 18.01
C PHE A 22 -10.60 2.13 17.28
N ALA A 23 -10.80 0.85 17.67
CA ALA A 23 -10.15 -0.28 17.00
C ALA A 23 -10.58 -0.40 15.52
N THR A 24 -11.86 -0.18 15.23
CA THR A 24 -12.39 -0.18 13.86
C THR A 24 -11.70 0.90 13.01
N GLN A 25 -11.55 2.11 13.55
CA GLN A 25 -10.85 3.19 12.86
C GLN A 25 -9.39 2.85 12.55
N ILE A 26 -8.67 2.21 13.47
CA ILE A 26 -7.29 1.75 13.22
C ILE A 26 -7.27 0.75 12.05
N ILE A 27 -8.16 -0.25 12.06
CA ILE A 27 -8.24 -1.24 10.98
C ILE A 27 -8.56 -0.58 9.64
N LEU A 28 -9.54 0.33 9.61
CA LEU A 28 -9.89 1.09 8.41
C LEU A 28 -8.73 1.96 7.92
N GLY A 29 -7.96 2.56 8.84
CA GLY A 29 -6.76 3.33 8.52
C GLY A 29 -5.67 2.46 7.88
N LEU A 30 -5.46 1.25 8.37
CA LEU A 30 -4.54 0.27 7.78
C LEU A 30 -4.98 -0.14 6.37
N LEU A 31 -6.27 -0.45 6.19
CA LEU A 31 -6.84 -0.80 4.88
C LEU A 31 -6.73 0.37 3.89
N LEU A 32 -6.96 1.60 4.36
CA LEU A 32 -6.81 2.81 3.56
C LEU A 32 -5.36 3.01 3.14
N ALA A 33 -4.39 2.88 4.05
CA ALA A 33 -2.96 2.95 3.72
C ALA A 33 -2.56 1.88 2.69
N ASP A 34 -3.00 0.64 2.88
CA ASP A 34 -2.69 -0.47 1.97
C ASP A 34 -3.30 -0.23 0.58
N PHE A 35 -4.54 0.25 0.52
CA PHE A 35 -5.21 0.61 -0.74
C PHE A 35 -4.54 1.79 -1.46
N VAL A 36 -4.32 2.92 -0.76
CA VAL A 36 -3.77 4.15 -1.37
C VAL A 36 -2.36 3.90 -1.90
N THR A 37 -1.53 3.18 -1.15
CA THR A 37 -0.18 2.82 -1.60
C THR A 37 -0.23 1.90 -2.81
N GLY A 38 -1.13 0.91 -2.81
CA GLY A 38 -1.38 0.07 -3.99
C GLY A 38 -1.88 0.85 -5.20
N PHE A 39 -2.72 1.87 -5.01
CA PHE A 39 -3.20 2.74 -6.08
C PHE A 39 -2.06 3.52 -6.74
N PHE A 40 -1.17 4.14 -5.96
CA PHE A 40 0.00 4.83 -6.51
C PHE A 40 0.98 3.86 -7.18
N HIS A 41 1.21 2.67 -6.59
CA HIS A 41 2.06 1.64 -7.18
C HIS A 41 1.51 1.17 -8.54
N TRP A 42 0.20 0.89 -8.63
CA TRP A 42 -0.48 0.60 -9.88
C TRP A 42 -0.33 1.75 -10.89
N LEU A 43 -0.51 3.01 -10.46
CA LEU A 43 -0.38 4.16 -11.34
C LEU A 43 1.03 4.27 -11.94
N GLU A 44 2.08 4.10 -11.13
CA GLU A 44 3.48 4.12 -11.57
C GLU A 44 3.81 2.99 -12.54
N ASP A 45 3.25 1.80 -12.31
CA ASP A 45 3.47 0.63 -13.15
C ASP A 45 2.75 0.67 -14.49
N ARG A 46 1.59 1.32 -14.52
CA ARG A 46 0.66 1.23 -15.63
C ARG A 46 0.54 2.52 -16.42
N TYR A 47 0.94 3.66 -15.87
CA TYR A 47 0.77 4.95 -16.51
C TYR A 47 2.04 5.82 -16.44
N GLY A 48 2.01 6.90 -17.22
CA GLY A 48 3.14 7.79 -17.43
C GLY A 48 4.26 7.19 -18.30
N GLY A 49 5.20 8.06 -18.68
CA GLY A 49 6.36 7.69 -19.48
C GLY A 49 7.66 7.78 -18.68
N PRO A 50 8.59 6.81 -18.82
CA PRO A 50 9.91 6.92 -18.20
C PRO A 50 10.74 8.09 -18.74
N SER A 51 10.33 8.74 -19.83
CA SER A 51 10.96 9.95 -20.39
C SER A 51 10.35 11.26 -19.88
N TRP A 52 9.25 11.22 -19.11
CA TRP A 52 8.59 12.45 -18.65
C TRP A 52 9.47 13.21 -17.65
N PRO A 53 9.47 14.55 -17.68
CA PRO A 53 10.41 15.35 -16.89
C PRO A 53 10.16 15.21 -15.37
N VAL A 54 8.89 15.27 -14.95
CA VAL A 54 8.52 15.29 -13.52
C VAL A 54 8.44 13.87 -12.93
N ILE A 55 7.58 13.01 -13.50
CA ILE A 55 7.31 11.68 -12.94
C ILE A 55 8.16 10.56 -13.56
N GLY A 56 8.85 10.81 -14.66
CA GLY A 56 9.68 9.81 -15.33
C GLY A 56 10.76 9.17 -14.44
N PRO A 57 11.46 9.91 -13.55
CA PRO A 57 12.39 9.30 -12.60
C PRO A 57 11.75 8.23 -11.70
N ILE A 58 10.52 8.46 -11.23
CA ILE A 58 9.77 7.52 -10.38
C ILE A 58 9.47 6.26 -11.19
N ILE A 59 8.89 6.43 -12.38
CA ILE A 59 8.55 5.31 -13.29
C ILE A 59 9.79 4.48 -13.66
N ARG A 60 10.92 5.13 -13.93
CA ARG A 60 12.20 4.43 -14.18
C ARG A 60 12.68 3.66 -12.95
N SER A 61 12.42 4.17 -11.75
CA SER A 61 12.73 3.47 -10.50
C SER A 61 11.90 2.20 -10.37
N THR A 62 10.59 2.26 -10.61
CA THR A 62 9.66 1.12 -10.51
C THR A 62 9.96 0.04 -11.58
N ILE A 63 10.21 0.45 -12.83
CA ILE A 63 10.68 -0.48 -13.88
C ILE A 63 12.00 -1.18 -13.49
N ARG A 64 12.95 -0.42 -12.93
CA ARG A 64 14.25 -0.97 -12.48
C ARG A 64 14.05 -1.92 -11.31
N HIS A 65 13.12 -1.61 -10.43
CA HIS A 65 12.73 -2.46 -9.32
C HIS A 65 12.22 -3.82 -9.83
N HIS A 66 11.32 -3.85 -10.82
CA HIS A 66 10.84 -5.10 -11.42
C HIS A 66 11.93 -5.92 -12.12
N LYS A 67 12.98 -5.25 -12.62
CA LYS A 67 14.14 -5.93 -13.23
C LYS A 67 15.11 -6.48 -12.19
N LYS A 68 15.33 -5.76 -11.09
CA LYS A 68 16.30 -6.10 -10.03
C LYS A 68 15.71 -5.74 -8.65
N PRO A 69 14.78 -6.54 -8.11
CA PRO A 69 13.97 -6.15 -6.94
C PRO A 69 14.82 -5.83 -5.70
N ARG A 70 15.83 -6.66 -5.45
CA ARG A 70 16.77 -6.52 -4.33
C ARG A 70 17.66 -5.26 -4.37
N ARG A 71 17.68 -4.49 -5.46
CA ARG A 71 18.36 -3.17 -5.46
C ARG A 71 17.73 -2.17 -4.49
N MET A 72 16.47 -2.36 -4.11
CA MET A 72 15.84 -1.52 -3.09
C MET A 72 16.54 -1.66 -1.73
N VAL A 73 16.93 -2.88 -1.39
CA VAL A 73 17.57 -3.25 -0.11
C VAL A 73 18.90 -2.51 0.09
N THR A 74 19.61 -2.17 -0.98
CA THR A 74 20.92 -1.51 -0.92
C THR A 74 20.85 0.02 -0.89
N ARG A 75 19.67 0.63 -0.98
CA ARG A 75 19.51 2.09 -0.90
C ARG A 75 19.62 2.57 0.55
N THR A 76 19.88 3.87 0.74
CA THR A 76 19.73 4.46 2.08
C THR A 76 18.25 4.63 2.42
N PHE A 77 17.96 4.81 3.71
CA PHE A 77 16.59 5.04 4.20
C PHE A 77 15.94 6.24 3.50
N PHE A 78 16.61 7.39 3.44
CA PHE A 78 16.09 8.59 2.79
C PHE A 78 15.89 8.43 1.29
N GLN A 79 16.78 7.70 0.60
CA GLN A 79 16.63 7.42 -0.83
C GLN A 79 15.40 6.57 -1.15
N ARG A 80 14.93 5.75 -0.21
CA ARG A 80 13.69 4.97 -0.36
C ARG A 80 12.46 5.73 0.08
N ASN A 81 12.52 6.43 1.20
CA ASN A 81 11.32 6.95 1.88
C ASN A 81 11.05 8.43 1.64
N GLY A 82 12.01 9.20 1.10
CA GLY A 82 11.87 10.67 1.00
C GLY A 82 10.58 11.12 0.33
N LEU A 83 10.23 10.53 -0.82
CA LEU A 83 8.98 10.85 -1.52
C LEU A 83 7.75 10.37 -0.73
N THR A 84 7.79 9.17 -0.17
CA THR A 84 6.67 8.62 0.63
C THR A 84 6.39 9.46 1.85
N TYR A 85 7.41 9.95 2.55
CA TYR A 85 7.29 10.87 3.66
C TYR A 85 6.78 12.24 3.27
N PHE A 86 7.25 12.78 2.14
CA PHE A 86 6.71 14.02 1.61
C PHE A 86 5.20 13.89 1.33
N LEU A 87 4.77 12.82 0.65
CA LEU A 87 3.36 12.58 0.38
C LEU A 87 2.55 12.36 1.66
N ALA A 88 3.08 11.60 2.62
CA ALA A 88 2.44 11.40 3.92
C ALA A 88 2.27 12.72 4.68
N ALA A 89 3.26 13.62 4.64
CA ALA A 89 3.15 14.96 5.21
C ALA A 89 2.09 15.80 4.50
N CYS A 90 2.00 15.75 3.18
CA CYS A 90 0.92 16.41 2.43
C CYS A 90 -0.47 15.92 2.86
N PHE A 91 -0.65 14.60 3.02
CA PHE A 91 -1.90 14.03 3.54
C PHE A 91 -2.18 14.50 4.97
N ALA A 92 -1.18 14.46 5.87
CA ALA A 92 -1.33 14.90 7.25
C ALA A 92 -1.77 16.36 7.35
N VAL A 93 -1.12 17.26 6.60
CA VAL A 93 -1.47 18.68 6.53
C VAL A 93 -2.88 18.85 5.95
N SER A 94 -3.23 18.09 4.92
CA SER A 94 -4.58 18.16 4.33
C SER A 94 -5.64 17.76 5.35
N PHE A 95 -5.45 16.66 6.09
CA PHE A 95 -6.38 16.24 7.14
C PHE A 95 -6.47 17.25 8.29
N LEU A 96 -5.36 17.90 8.65
CA LEU A 96 -5.37 18.98 9.62
C LEU A 96 -6.22 20.17 9.15
N ILE A 97 -6.04 20.60 7.90
CA ILE A 97 -6.78 21.73 7.32
C ILE A 97 -8.29 21.46 7.27
N VAL A 98 -8.70 20.23 6.90
CA VAL A 98 -10.13 19.88 6.80
C VAL A 98 -10.75 19.39 8.12
N GLY A 99 -9.98 19.39 9.22
CA GLY A 99 -10.45 18.94 10.54
C GLY A 99 -10.69 17.42 10.65
N TRP A 100 -10.05 16.61 9.81
CA TRP A 100 -10.18 15.14 9.80
C TRP A 100 -9.03 14.45 10.51
N VAL A 101 -8.61 14.97 11.67
CA VAL A 101 -7.59 14.33 12.51
C VAL A 101 -8.28 13.36 13.46
N ASN A 102 -8.23 12.07 13.14
CA ASN A 102 -8.85 10.99 13.92
C ASN A 102 -8.00 9.71 13.82
N PRO A 103 -8.26 8.67 14.63
CA PRO A 103 -7.47 7.44 14.60
C PRO A 103 -7.33 6.82 13.21
N LEU A 104 -8.37 6.86 12.36
CA LEU A 104 -8.31 6.32 11.00
C LEU A 104 -7.27 7.07 10.16
N THR A 105 -7.35 8.40 10.08
CA THR A 105 -6.45 9.20 9.24
C THR A 105 -5.02 9.21 9.79
N ILE A 106 -4.86 9.22 11.12
CA ILE A 106 -3.56 9.09 11.78
C ILE A 106 -2.92 7.74 11.42
N THR A 107 -3.65 6.63 11.57
CA THR A 107 -3.15 5.31 11.20
C THR A 107 -2.82 5.25 9.70
N ALA A 108 -3.67 5.79 8.84
CA ALA A 108 -3.44 5.80 7.40
C ALA A 108 -2.14 6.55 7.02
N VAL A 109 -1.90 7.73 7.61
CA VAL A 109 -0.67 8.49 7.39
C VAL A 109 0.55 7.76 7.94
N LEU A 110 0.50 7.25 9.17
CA LEU A 110 1.64 6.59 9.80
C LEU A 110 2.09 5.34 9.03
N PHE A 111 1.15 4.47 8.64
CA PHE A 111 1.48 3.26 7.89
C PHE A 111 1.76 3.55 6.41
N GLY A 112 1.08 4.54 5.82
CA GLY A 112 1.39 5.04 4.47
C GLY A 112 2.82 5.59 4.37
N ALA A 113 3.27 6.34 5.39
CA ALA A 113 4.64 6.84 5.50
C ALA A 113 5.68 5.71 5.51
N MET A 114 5.31 4.54 6.05
CA MET A 114 6.16 3.34 6.15
C MET A 114 6.05 2.38 4.96
N ALA A 115 5.20 2.67 3.97
CA ALA A 115 4.91 1.75 2.88
C ALA A 115 6.17 1.28 2.12
N ASN A 116 7.13 2.18 1.88
CA ASN A 116 8.37 1.82 1.20
C ASN A 116 9.33 0.99 2.07
N GLU A 117 9.27 1.11 3.40
CA GLU A 117 10.05 0.22 4.28
C GLU A 117 9.42 -1.15 4.39
N PHE A 118 8.08 -1.25 4.50
CA PHE A 118 7.37 -2.53 4.45
C PHE A 118 7.63 -3.27 3.14
N HIS A 119 7.54 -2.55 2.01
CA HIS A 119 7.92 -3.06 0.70
C HIS A 119 9.40 -3.51 0.68
N ASN A 120 10.33 -2.69 1.19
CA ASN A 120 11.75 -3.04 1.26
C ASN A 120 12.00 -4.33 2.07
N TRP A 121 11.33 -4.50 3.22
CA TRP A 121 11.42 -5.71 4.04
C TRP A 121 10.88 -6.95 3.34
N SER A 122 9.93 -6.82 2.41
CA SER A 122 9.44 -7.94 1.60
C SER A 122 10.48 -8.47 0.58
N HIS A 123 11.52 -7.68 0.26
CA HIS A 123 12.64 -8.11 -0.61
C HIS A 123 13.85 -8.67 0.16
N LYS A 124 13.82 -8.59 1.49
CA LYS A 124 14.86 -9.11 2.38
C LYS A 124 14.57 -10.56 2.76
N LYS A 125 15.65 -11.32 3.00
CA LYS A 125 15.59 -12.64 3.64
C LYS A 125 15.24 -12.46 5.13
N PRO A 126 14.64 -13.48 5.78
CA PRO A 126 14.41 -13.43 7.23
C PRO A 126 15.65 -13.07 8.06
N SER A 127 16.82 -13.62 7.68
CA SER A 127 18.10 -13.30 8.33
C SER A 127 18.56 -11.85 8.17
N GLU A 128 18.04 -11.11 7.18
CA GLU A 128 18.32 -9.68 6.95
C GLU A 128 17.31 -8.75 7.64
N ASN A 129 16.15 -9.28 8.04
CA ASN A 129 15.06 -8.55 8.71
C ASN A 129 15.12 -8.70 10.24
N GLY A 130 15.76 -9.76 10.74
CA GLY A 130 15.77 -10.06 12.16
C GLY A 130 14.43 -10.62 12.66
N PRO A 131 14.35 -10.99 13.96
CA PRO A 131 13.22 -11.76 14.49
C PRO A 131 11.90 -10.97 14.49
N LEU A 132 11.92 -9.69 14.85
CA LEU A 132 10.70 -8.88 14.96
C LEU A 132 9.99 -8.69 13.61
N ILE A 133 10.72 -8.21 12.59
CA ILE A 133 10.14 -7.99 11.26
C ILE A 133 9.71 -9.32 10.64
N THR A 134 10.51 -10.37 10.81
CA THR A 134 10.15 -11.72 10.34
C THR A 134 8.88 -12.22 11.00
N TRP A 135 8.70 -11.98 12.31
CA TRP A 135 7.47 -12.33 13.02
C TRP A 135 6.27 -11.54 12.49
N LEU A 136 6.39 -10.22 12.31
CA LEU A 136 5.33 -9.38 11.73
C LEU A 136 4.90 -9.84 10.32
N GLN A 137 5.85 -10.28 9.49
CA GLN A 137 5.58 -10.81 8.16
C GLN A 137 4.92 -12.21 8.19
N LYS A 138 4.98 -12.93 9.32
CA LYS A 138 4.28 -14.21 9.52
C LYS A 138 2.87 -14.02 10.09
N THR A 139 2.61 -12.91 10.79
CA THR A 139 1.33 -12.59 11.47
C THR A 139 0.47 -11.58 10.68
N PRO A 140 0.43 -11.72 9.35
CA PRO A 140 0.07 -10.71 8.32
C PRO A 140 -0.02 -9.20 8.66
N PHE A 141 0.66 -8.68 9.68
CA PHE A 141 0.58 -7.24 10.02
C PHE A 141 1.39 -6.36 9.06
N VAL A 142 2.39 -6.94 8.41
CA VAL A 142 3.20 -6.30 7.38
C VAL A 142 3.32 -7.26 6.21
N ILE A 143 3.37 -6.73 4.98
CA ILE A 143 3.42 -7.54 3.78
C ILE A 143 4.60 -8.54 3.83
N SER A 144 4.28 -9.81 3.55
CA SER A 144 5.27 -10.88 3.51
C SER A 144 6.01 -10.91 2.17
N PRO A 145 7.23 -11.48 2.12
CA PRO A 145 7.92 -11.71 0.85
C PRO A 145 7.11 -12.57 -0.13
N PHE A 146 6.34 -13.52 0.39
CA PHE A 146 5.50 -14.40 -0.44
C PHE A 146 4.34 -13.64 -1.09
N GLU A 147 3.64 -12.81 -0.31
CA GLU A 147 2.53 -12.00 -0.80
C GLU A 147 3.00 -11.00 -1.85
N HIS A 148 4.08 -10.26 -1.56
CA HIS A 148 4.64 -9.32 -2.52
C HIS A 148 5.22 -10.02 -3.77
N ALA A 149 5.73 -11.24 -3.66
CA ALA A 149 6.20 -12.00 -4.81
C ALA A 149 5.08 -12.31 -5.83
N LYS A 150 3.80 -12.34 -5.42
CA LYS A 150 2.68 -12.49 -6.37
C LYS A 150 2.67 -11.35 -7.39
N HIS A 151 2.94 -10.13 -6.95
CA HIS A 151 3.06 -8.96 -7.82
C HIS A 151 4.23 -9.10 -8.81
N HIS A 152 5.40 -9.57 -8.35
CA HIS A 152 6.58 -9.74 -9.22
C HIS A 152 6.48 -10.89 -10.22
N ARG A 153 5.43 -11.72 -10.14
CA ARG A 153 5.22 -12.88 -11.02
C ARG A 153 4.35 -12.54 -12.24
N GLY A 154 4.42 -13.41 -13.24
CA GLY A 154 3.56 -13.35 -14.41
C GLY A 154 3.67 -12.02 -15.18
N LYS A 155 2.55 -11.31 -15.29
CA LYS A 155 2.45 -10.05 -16.05
C LYS A 155 2.73 -8.79 -15.22
N LYS A 156 3.00 -8.94 -13.91
CA LYS A 156 3.25 -7.83 -12.98
C LYS A 156 2.16 -6.76 -13.01
N ASN A 157 0.92 -7.22 -12.95
CA ASN A 157 -0.25 -6.37 -13.09
C ASN A 157 -1.38 -6.67 -12.10
N THR A 158 -0.98 -7.15 -10.91
CA THR A 158 -1.87 -7.56 -9.81
C THR A 158 -1.16 -7.32 -8.47
N HIS A 159 -1.89 -7.38 -7.36
CA HIS A 159 -1.34 -7.40 -5.99
C HIS A 159 -0.44 -6.19 -5.67
N TYR A 160 -0.93 -4.98 -5.96
CA TYR A 160 -0.12 -3.75 -5.83
C TYR A 160 0.07 -3.25 -4.39
N CYS A 161 -0.81 -3.61 -3.47
CA CYS A 161 -0.77 -3.15 -2.08
C CYS A 161 0.43 -3.77 -1.35
N ALA A 162 1.22 -2.92 -0.68
CA ALA A 162 2.53 -3.27 -0.14
C ALA A 162 2.73 -2.89 1.35
N VAL A 163 1.67 -2.52 2.06
CA VAL A 163 1.75 -2.24 3.50
C VAL A 163 1.49 -3.53 4.27
N THR A 164 0.29 -4.07 4.16
CA THR A 164 -0.12 -5.35 4.75
C THR A 164 -0.41 -6.40 3.69
N GLY A 165 -0.83 -5.98 2.50
CA GLY A 165 -1.32 -6.84 1.43
C GLY A 165 -2.77 -7.33 1.64
N TRP A 166 -3.46 -6.89 2.69
CA TRP A 166 -4.84 -7.30 2.99
C TRP A 166 -5.82 -6.91 1.89
N MET A 167 -5.55 -5.78 1.22
CA MET A 167 -6.41 -5.28 0.15
C MET A 167 -6.18 -5.98 -1.19
N ASN A 168 -5.09 -6.74 -1.36
CA ASN A 168 -4.78 -7.38 -2.63
C ASN A 168 -5.88 -8.36 -3.06
N GLU A 169 -6.18 -9.38 -2.24
CA GLU A 169 -7.17 -10.41 -2.59
C GLU A 169 -8.58 -9.83 -2.86
N PRO A 170 -9.14 -8.94 -2.01
CA PRO A 170 -10.40 -8.25 -2.32
C PRO A 170 -10.38 -7.50 -3.66
N LEU A 171 -9.34 -6.72 -3.94
CA LEU A 171 -9.22 -5.92 -5.16
C LEU A 171 -9.07 -6.79 -6.41
N GLU A 172 -8.35 -7.92 -6.31
CA GLU A 172 -8.21 -8.88 -7.41
C GLU A 172 -9.53 -9.59 -7.73
N ARG A 173 -10.30 -9.99 -6.69
CA ARG A 173 -11.61 -10.64 -6.86
C ARG A 173 -12.59 -9.75 -7.60
N VAL A 174 -12.67 -8.46 -7.25
CA VAL A 174 -13.55 -7.50 -7.94
C VAL A 174 -12.95 -6.96 -9.24
N ARG A 175 -11.73 -7.40 -9.59
CA ARG A 175 -10.95 -6.98 -10.76
C ARG A 175 -10.73 -5.46 -10.81
N PHE A 176 -10.53 -4.84 -9.65
CA PHE A 176 -10.47 -3.38 -9.48
C PHE A 176 -9.53 -2.72 -10.49
N TRP A 177 -8.27 -3.16 -10.55
CA TRP A 177 -7.25 -2.59 -11.45
C TRP A 177 -7.64 -2.67 -12.93
N ARG A 178 -8.19 -3.81 -13.37
CA ARG A 178 -8.64 -4.00 -14.76
C ARG A 178 -9.84 -3.13 -15.10
N LYS A 179 -10.76 -2.94 -14.16
CA LYS A 179 -11.91 -2.03 -14.32
C LYS A 179 -11.44 -0.59 -14.42
N MET A 180 -10.51 -0.16 -13.57
CA MET A 180 -9.91 1.19 -13.64
C MET A 180 -9.18 1.41 -14.96
N GLU A 181 -8.42 0.43 -15.44
CA GLU A 181 -7.77 0.50 -16.76
C GLU A 181 -8.79 0.62 -17.91
N ALA A 182 -9.95 -0.05 -17.81
CA ALA A 182 -11.02 0.04 -18.80
C ALA A 182 -11.71 1.41 -18.77
N ILE A 183 -11.99 1.96 -17.58
CA ILE A 183 -12.54 3.31 -17.40
C ILE A 183 -11.58 4.35 -18.00
N ILE A 184 -10.30 4.32 -17.62
CA ILE A 184 -9.30 5.25 -18.17
C ILE A 184 -9.20 5.14 -19.69
N ARG A 185 -9.28 3.93 -20.25
CA ARG A 185 -9.30 3.73 -21.70
C ARG A 185 -10.55 4.35 -22.34
N ALA A 186 -11.72 4.20 -21.73
CA ALA A 186 -12.97 4.71 -22.27
C ALA A 186 -12.99 6.25 -22.28
N PHE A 187 -12.57 6.88 -21.19
CA PHE A 187 -12.69 8.33 -21.01
C PHE A 187 -11.44 9.12 -21.45
N ALA A 188 -10.25 8.64 -21.12
CA ALA A 188 -9.00 9.34 -21.43
C ALA A 188 -8.26 8.79 -22.65
N ARG A 189 -8.75 7.69 -23.27
CA ARG A 189 -8.12 7.00 -24.41
C ARG A 189 -6.68 6.54 -24.15
N LEU A 190 -6.26 6.49 -22.88
CA LEU A 190 -4.95 6.02 -22.47
C LEU A 190 -4.94 4.50 -22.31
N ARG A 191 -3.86 3.86 -22.75
CA ARG A 191 -3.66 2.42 -22.56
C ARG A 191 -2.62 2.17 -21.47
N PRO A 192 -2.81 1.16 -20.62
CA PRO A 192 -1.82 0.83 -19.60
C PRO A 192 -0.53 0.35 -20.26
N ARG A 193 0.60 0.87 -19.77
CA ARG A 193 1.95 0.44 -20.13
C ARG A 193 2.16 -1.00 -19.69
N ARG A 194 2.72 -1.80 -20.59
CA ARG A 194 3.21 -3.14 -20.22
C ARG A 194 4.54 -3.02 -19.50
N ASP A 195 4.73 -3.89 -18.53
CA ASP A 195 6.02 -4.02 -17.88
C ASP A 195 7.08 -4.52 -18.90
N PRO A 196 8.19 -3.79 -19.10
CA PRO A 196 9.21 -4.15 -20.10
C PRO A 196 10.04 -5.39 -19.71
N THR A 197 9.96 -5.86 -18.47
CA THR A 197 10.61 -7.09 -18.00
C THR A 197 9.79 -8.35 -18.27
N VAL A 198 8.52 -8.20 -18.65
CA VAL A 198 7.66 -9.32 -19.05
C VAL A 198 7.95 -9.66 -20.52
N ARG A 199 8.45 -10.88 -20.77
CA ARG A 199 8.78 -11.34 -22.13
C ARG A 199 7.55 -11.25 -23.05
N ARG A 200 7.77 -10.77 -24.28
CA ARG A 200 6.78 -10.91 -25.36
C ARG A 200 6.73 -12.40 -25.73
N ARG A 201 5.53 -12.99 -25.79
CA ARG A 201 5.39 -14.24 -26.55
C ARG A 201 5.66 -13.88 -28.02
N PRO A 202 6.54 -14.59 -28.73
CA PRO A 202 6.63 -14.46 -30.18
C PRO A 202 5.24 -14.75 -30.76
N ILE A 203 4.79 -13.91 -31.69
CA ILE A 203 3.67 -14.29 -32.55
C ILE A 203 4.29 -15.29 -33.51
N THR A 204 4.07 -16.59 -33.28
CA THR A 204 4.32 -17.58 -34.32
C THR A 204 3.32 -17.28 -35.44
N ALA A 205 3.84 -16.78 -36.56
CA ALA A 205 3.12 -16.69 -37.81
C ALA A 205 2.87 -18.09 -38.38
#